data_AF-A0A4U6XRU8-F1
#
_entry.id   AF-A0A4U6XRU8-F1
#
_cell.length_a   1.000
_cell.length_b   1.000
_cell.length_c   1.000
_cell.angle_alpha   90.00
_cell.angle_beta   90.00
_cell.angle_gamma   90.00
#
_symmetry.space_group_name_H-M   'P 1'
#
loop_
_entity.id
_entity.type
_entity.pdbx_description
1 polymer ?
#
loop_
_entity_poly.entity_id
_entity_poly.type
_entity_poly.pdbx_seq_one_letter_code
_entity_poly.pdbx_strand_id
1 'polypeptide(L)'
;MPLSDMFHKLNPGSPGRVWRWSSGRPQPGARVDDIERPSTPPARGGVYLRSIDESATTDHGASTGLFFRKLSQSPSPSHPPTTHSGLTRRRTCHVGFVKLSQFRMFLILSLVFLGGYVHYLWKAEAALGVAWVPDPETRLFEQRPLLPPIKETSIDTYTLPLHTKGRDVVDEEGRRFKLLSVNWYGASDELNIPGGLDVQHRDVIAQTIRDLGFNSVRLPYSDEMVITNPPIPAELLAANPDLVGLKALDIFEACVTALTDAGIAVIVNNHITHSTWCCGADPCDAHWANDHLGPLCRIKQTEEDWIQHWEAIMLRFVDNPRVIGVDLRNEVRGVWGSMTWDKWATAAEKAGNRLLAMNKDWLVIVGGTESGNDLTGVAKRPVVLDVPDRVVYSAHVYAWSGWGSLEGRYSKRSYASFVQSMRHNWAYLVEGDQSPVWVGEFGAPHQPNIGDANYWNNLMRYLKVIDADFGYWAVNPRKPKDNVKETYALVEDDWVTPVLDYRMKDIVEIMRA
;
A
#
# COMPACT_ATOMS: atom_id res chain seq x y z
N MET A 1 -38.43 39.61 5.45
CA MET A 1 -39.02 38.27 5.25
C MET A 1 -38.05 37.48 4.37
N PRO A 2 -37.47 36.36 4.85
CA PRO A 2 -36.53 35.54 4.07
C PRO A 2 -37.23 34.64 3.05
N LEU A 3 -36.48 34.11 2.07
CA LEU A 3 -36.97 33.19 1.03
C LEU A 3 -37.06 31.72 1.51
N SER A 4 -37.70 31.45 2.66
CA SER A 4 -37.90 30.08 3.16
C SER A 4 -39.16 29.40 2.61
N ASP A 5 -40.22 30.15 2.34
CA ASP A 5 -41.58 29.59 2.36
C ASP A 5 -42.12 29.17 0.97
N MET A 6 -41.34 29.35 -0.10
CA MET A 6 -41.85 29.24 -1.48
C MET A 6 -41.78 27.85 -2.12
N PHE A 7 -41.22 26.84 -1.44
CA PHE A 7 -41.07 25.48 -1.98
C PHE A 7 -41.85 24.37 -1.25
N HIS A 8 -42.65 24.70 -0.22
CA HIS A 8 -43.38 23.70 0.56
C HIS A 8 -44.73 23.23 -0.04
N LYS A 9 -44.98 23.47 -1.33
CA LYS A 9 -46.16 22.98 -2.06
C LYS A 9 -45.83 22.42 -3.43
N LEU A 10 -45.36 21.16 -3.47
CA LEU A 10 -45.61 20.15 -4.51
C LEU A 10 -45.07 18.78 -4.04
N ASN A 11 -45.76 17.68 -4.37
CA ASN A 11 -45.44 16.28 -4.04
C ASN A 11 -45.21 15.89 -2.55
N PRO A 12 -46.24 15.37 -1.85
CA PRO A 12 -46.07 14.52 -0.68
C PRO A 12 -45.87 13.05 -1.11
N GLY A 13 -44.70 12.45 -0.84
CA GLY A 13 -44.53 10.99 -0.99
C GLY A 13 -43.19 10.48 -1.53
N SER A 14 -42.07 10.77 -0.88
CA SER A 14 -40.86 9.93 -0.93
C SER A 14 -39.90 10.30 0.21
N PRO A 15 -39.48 9.35 1.08
CA PRO A 15 -38.52 9.64 2.14
C PRO A 15 -37.10 9.71 1.55
N GLY A 16 -36.72 10.89 1.06
CA GLY A 16 -35.35 11.19 0.66
C GLY A 16 -34.41 11.09 1.85
N ARG A 17 -33.64 9.99 1.95
CA ARG A 17 -32.62 9.83 3.00
C ARG A 17 -31.44 10.77 2.73
N VAL A 18 -31.48 11.93 3.36
CA VAL A 18 -30.30 12.78 3.56
C VAL A 18 -29.39 12.06 4.56
N TRP A 19 -28.37 11.36 4.05
CA TRP A 19 -27.40 10.67 4.87
C TRP A 19 -26.47 11.68 5.55
N ARG A 20 -26.76 11.95 6.82
CA ARG A 20 -25.87 12.72 7.70
C ARG A 20 -24.80 11.78 8.24
N TRP A 21 -23.58 11.87 7.72
CA TRP A 21 -22.43 11.24 8.34
C TRP A 21 -22.28 11.76 9.77
N SER A 22 -22.14 10.85 10.74
CA SER A 22 -21.82 11.21 12.11
C SER A 22 -20.34 11.59 12.20
N SER A 23 -20.05 12.88 12.30
CA SER A 23 -18.71 13.46 12.45
C SER A 23 -18.12 13.22 13.85
N GLY A 24 -18.07 11.97 14.28
CA GLY A 24 -17.56 11.54 15.58
C GLY A 24 -16.58 10.39 15.42
N ARG A 25 -15.37 10.58 15.97
CA ARG A 25 -14.32 9.56 16.03
C ARG A 25 -14.85 8.29 16.71
N PRO A 26 -14.54 7.07 16.23
CA PRO A 26 -14.79 5.85 16.99
C PRO A 26 -14.17 5.95 18.39
N GLN A 27 -14.90 5.49 19.41
CA GLN A 27 -14.36 5.40 20.77
C GLN A 27 -13.20 4.39 20.82
N PRO A 28 -12.16 4.59 21.67
CA PRO A 28 -11.10 3.61 21.85
C PRO A 28 -11.65 2.21 22.15
N GLY A 29 -11.08 1.19 21.48
CA GLY A 29 -11.55 -0.21 21.57
C GLY A 29 -12.84 -0.53 20.80
N ALA A 30 -13.49 0.44 20.15
CA ALA A 30 -14.61 0.17 19.26
C ALA A 30 -14.11 -0.41 17.92
N ARG A 31 -14.17 -1.74 17.79
CA ARG A 31 -13.99 -2.41 16.48
C ARG A 31 -14.99 -1.83 15.49
N VAL A 32 -14.49 -1.39 14.33
CA VAL A 32 -15.36 -0.92 13.25
C VAL A 32 -15.91 -2.11 12.48
N ASP A 33 -16.91 -2.77 13.05
CA ASP A 33 -17.69 -3.79 12.37
C ASP A 33 -18.49 -3.17 11.20
N ASP A 34 -18.66 -3.92 10.12
CA ASP A 34 -19.01 -3.48 8.76
C ASP A 34 -19.89 -2.21 8.63
N ILE A 35 -19.26 -1.03 8.48
CA ILE A 35 -19.94 0.18 7.97
C ILE A 35 -20.19 0.01 6.47
N GLU A 36 -21.29 -0.67 6.18
CA GLU A 36 -21.99 -0.85 4.90
C GLU A 36 -21.28 -1.61 3.76
N ARG A 37 -22.00 -2.62 3.24
CA ARG A 37 -21.68 -3.27 1.96
C ARG A 37 -21.99 -2.30 0.81
N PRO A 38 -21.04 -2.00 -0.09
CA PRO A 38 -21.39 -1.35 -1.36
C PRO A 38 -22.39 -2.21 -2.12
N SER A 39 -23.39 -1.56 -2.72
CA SER A 39 -24.37 -2.21 -3.58
C SER A 39 -23.72 -2.91 -4.78
N THR A 40 -24.38 -3.93 -5.31
CA THR A 40 -24.01 -4.57 -6.58
C THR A 40 -23.79 -3.54 -7.70
N PRO A 41 -22.84 -3.77 -8.62
CA PRO A 41 -22.57 -2.86 -9.73
C PRO A 41 -23.82 -2.70 -10.61
N PRO A 42 -24.03 -1.52 -11.23
CA PRO A 42 -25.22 -1.26 -12.04
C PRO A 42 -25.26 -2.21 -13.25
N ALA A 43 -26.30 -3.02 -13.32
CA ALA A 43 -26.57 -3.88 -14.46
C ALA A 43 -26.79 -3.01 -15.72
N ARG A 44 -25.83 -3.02 -16.64
CA ARG A 44 -25.99 -2.36 -17.95
C ARG A 44 -27.16 -3.03 -18.68
N GLY A 45 -28.07 -2.21 -19.22
CA GLY A 45 -29.34 -2.69 -19.78
C GLY A 45 -29.16 -3.68 -20.92
N GLY A 46 -29.57 -4.93 -20.70
CA GLY A 46 -29.85 -5.92 -21.73
C GLY A 46 -31.36 -6.17 -21.80
N VAL A 47 -31.92 -6.23 -23.00
CA VAL A 47 -33.37 -6.39 -23.20
C VAL A 47 -33.80 -7.80 -22.80
N TYR A 48 -34.60 -7.91 -21.75
CA TYR A 48 -35.28 -9.16 -21.40
C TYR A 48 -36.47 -9.41 -22.33
N LEU A 49 -36.36 -10.42 -23.20
CA LEU A 49 -37.53 -11.06 -23.80
C LEU A 49 -38.20 -11.99 -22.78
N ARG A 50 -39.50 -12.25 -22.96
CA ARG A 50 -40.38 -12.87 -21.97
C ARG A 50 -40.91 -14.22 -22.45
N SER A 51 -41.42 -15.03 -21.52
CA SER A 51 -41.97 -16.40 -21.69
C SER A 51 -40.90 -17.48 -21.96
N ILE A 52 -41.11 -18.76 -21.64
CA ILE A 52 -42.36 -19.45 -21.22
C ILE A 52 -42.15 -20.14 -19.86
N ASP A 53 -43.27 -20.41 -19.17
CA ASP A 53 -43.44 -21.33 -18.04
C ASP A 53 -43.05 -22.80 -18.42
N GLU A 54 -43.20 -23.88 -17.64
CA GLU A 54 -44.11 -24.18 -16.52
C GLU A 54 -43.67 -25.48 -15.80
N SER A 55 -43.94 -25.64 -14.50
CA SER A 55 -43.92 -26.92 -13.72
C SER A 55 -42.59 -27.73 -13.68
N ALA A 56 -42.27 -28.54 -12.66
CA ALA A 56 -43.10 -29.19 -11.65
C ALA A 56 -42.41 -29.27 -10.27
N THR A 57 -43.17 -29.70 -9.27
CA THR A 57 -42.81 -29.73 -7.84
C THR A 57 -42.57 -31.15 -7.31
N THR A 58 -42.20 -31.24 -6.02
CA THR A 58 -42.20 -32.44 -5.14
C THR A 58 -41.14 -33.52 -5.38
N ASP A 59 -40.80 -34.36 -4.39
CA ASP A 59 -40.50 -34.14 -2.95
C ASP A 59 -39.85 -35.43 -2.40
N HIS A 60 -39.22 -35.35 -1.22
CA HIS A 60 -38.77 -36.50 -0.40
C HIS A 60 -37.65 -37.36 -1.05
N GLY A 61 -36.98 -38.29 -0.37
CA GLY A 61 -36.99 -38.66 1.05
C GLY A 61 -35.90 -39.69 1.37
N ALA A 62 -35.37 -39.66 2.59
CA ALA A 62 -34.15 -40.34 3.04
C ALA A 62 -34.03 -41.88 2.87
N SER A 63 -32.76 -42.34 2.89
CA SER A 63 -32.26 -43.48 3.71
C SER A 63 -31.86 -44.82 3.05
N THR A 64 -30.58 -45.19 3.27
CA THR A 64 -30.03 -46.53 3.60
C THR A 64 -30.37 -47.81 2.79
N GLY A 65 -29.32 -48.53 2.37
CA GLY A 65 -29.39 -49.98 2.08
C GLY A 65 -28.05 -50.58 1.61
N LEU A 66 -27.52 -51.59 2.30
CA LEU A 66 -26.32 -52.35 1.88
C LEU A 66 -26.68 -53.79 1.44
N PHE A 67 -25.67 -54.49 0.89
CA PHE A 67 -25.52 -55.96 0.77
C PHE A 67 -26.09 -56.73 -0.46
N PHE A 68 -25.20 -56.87 -1.45
CA PHE A 68 -24.56 -58.15 -1.87
C PHE A 68 -25.30 -59.29 -2.61
N ARG A 69 -24.48 -60.00 -3.41
CA ARG A 69 -24.65 -61.30 -4.13
C ARG A 69 -25.50 -61.25 -5.42
N LYS A 70 -25.09 -61.85 -6.55
CA LYS A 70 -24.68 -63.25 -6.89
C LYS A 70 -25.87 -64.22 -6.78
N LEU A 71 -26.18 -65.13 -7.72
CA LEU A 71 -25.51 -65.74 -8.90
C LEU A 71 -26.65 -66.21 -9.86
N SER A 72 -26.65 -65.96 -11.18
CA SER A 72 -26.00 -66.72 -12.29
C SER A 72 -26.86 -67.78 -13.02
N GLN A 73 -26.48 -68.05 -14.28
CA GLN A 73 -26.74 -69.24 -15.12
C GLN A 73 -28.03 -69.30 -15.98
N SER A 74 -27.76 -69.48 -17.28
CA SER A 74 -28.62 -69.87 -18.41
C SER A 74 -28.91 -71.40 -18.39
N PRO A 75 -29.73 -72.01 -19.29
CA PRO A 75 -29.44 -72.09 -20.73
C PRO A 75 -30.64 -72.09 -21.72
N SER A 76 -30.30 -72.04 -23.02
CA SER A 76 -31.13 -72.30 -24.22
C SER A 76 -31.14 -73.83 -24.55
N PRO A 77 -31.45 -74.37 -25.77
CA PRO A 77 -32.01 -73.81 -27.03
C PRO A 77 -33.07 -74.69 -27.77
N SER A 78 -33.67 -74.21 -28.89
CA SER A 78 -34.21 -75.09 -29.97
C SER A 78 -34.61 -74.41 -31.31
N HIS A 79 -33.67 -74.38 -32.28
CA HIS A 79 -33.82 -74.82 -33.71
C HIS A 79 -34.89 -74.25 -34.73
N PRO A 80 -34.74 -74.53 -36.07
CA PRO A 80 -35.19 -73.68 -37.22
C PRO A 80 -36.26 -74.40 -38.11
N PRO A 81 -36.39 -74.28 -39.47
CA PRO A 81 -35.83 -73.39 -40.54
C PRO A 81 -36.95 -72.78 -41.45
N THR A 82 -36.85 -72.32 -42.72
CA THR A 82 -35.83 -72.31 -43.82
C THR A 82 -36.16 -71.23 -44.87
N THR A 83 -35.20 -70.69 -45.67
CA THR A 83 -35.22 -70.54 -47.16
C THR A 83 -34.01 -69.72 -47.70
N HIS A 84 -33.89 -69.56 -49.04
CA HIS A 84 -32.61 -69.30 -49.76
C HIS A 84 -32.50 -67.95 -50.52
N SER A 85 -31.23 -67.64 -50.86
CA SER A 85 -30.72 -66.67 -51.86
C SER A 85 -30.75 -65.18 -51.47
N GLY A 86 -29.77 -64.35 -51.89
CA GLY A 86 -28.48 -64.69 -52.51
C GLY A 86 -27.90 -63.59 -53.43
N LEU A 87 -26.93 -62.81 -52.94
CA LEU A 87 -26.08 -61.92 -53.76
C LEU A 87 -24.83 -61.46 -52.98
N THR A 88 -23.74 -61.14 -53.67
CA THR A 88 -22.41 -60.89 -53.07
C THR A 88 -21.97 -59.42 -53.18
N ARG A 89 -21.54 -58.79 -52.07
CA ARG A 89 -20.45 -57.79 -52.11
C ARG A 89 -19.85 -57.36 -50.76
N ARG A 90 -18.56 -57.00 -50.84
CA ARG A 90 -17.75 -56.11 -49.99
C ARG A 90 -17.45 -56.54 -48.54
N ARG A 91 -16.15 -56.73 -48.29
CA ARG A 91 -15.53 -56.69 -46.95
C ARG A 91 -15.80 -55.32 -46.31
N THR A 92 -16.21 -55.30 -45.05
CA THR A 92 -16.29 -54.08 -44.23
C THR A 92 -15.03 -53.93 -43.38
N CYS A 93 -14.29 -52.83 -43.58
CA CYS A 93 -13.22 -52.48 -42.65
C CYS A 93 -13.82 -52.11 -41.29
N HIS A 94 -13.46 -52.82 -40.24
CA HIS A 94 -13.74 -52.36 -38.87
C HIS A 94 -12.81 -51.19 -38.56
N VAL A 95 -13.39 -49.99 -38.45
CA VAL A 95 -12.68 -48.83 -37.91
C VAL A 95 -12.48 -49.07 -36.42
N GLY A 96 -11.27 -49.49 -36.05
CA GLY A 96 -10.91 -49.74 -34.66
C GLY A 96 -10.95 -48.45 -33.86
N PHE A 97 -11.95 -48.29 -32.99
CA PHE A 97 -11.94 -47.23 -31.97
C PHE A 97 -10.69 -47.37 -31.12
N VAL A 98 -9.76 -46.41 -31.25
CA VAL A 98 -8.57 -46.35 -30.40
C VAL A 98 -9.03 -46.09 -28.98
N LYS A 99 -9.04 -47.15 -28.16
CA LYS A 99 -9.17 -47.02 -26.70
C LYS A 99 -7.96 -46.24 -26.20
N LEU A 100 -8.10 -44.92 -26.05
CA LEU A 100 -7.18 -44.16 -25.22
C LEU A 100 -7.16 -44.84 -23.85
N SER A 101 -5.97 -45.18 -23.36
CA SER A 101 -5.80 -45.56 -21.96
C SER A 101 -6.43 -44.46 -21.09
N GLN A 102 -7.11 -44.86 -20.01
CA GLN A 102 -7.74 -43.93 -19.08
C GLN A 102 -6.74 -42.86 -18.59
N PHE A 103 -5.45 -43.22 -18.47
CA PHE A 103 -4.35 -42.31 -18.19
C PHE A 103 -4.16 -41.20 -19.25
N ARG A 104 -4.24 -41.53 -20.55
CA ARG A 104 -4.17 -40.53 -21.64
C ARG A 104 -5.40 -39.63 -21.66
N MET A 105 -6.59 -40.18 -21.40
CA MET A 105 -7.82 -39.39 -21.32
C MET A 105 -7.80 -38.44 -20.13
N PHE A 106 -7.37 -38.92 -18.95
CA PHE A 106 -7.12 -38.10 -17.77
C PHE A 106 -6.13 -36.98 -18.05
N LEU A 107 -4.97 -37.28 -18.64
CA LEU A 107 -3.93 -36.29 -18.93
C LEU A 107 -4.41 -35.21 -19.93
N ILE A 108 -5.20 -35.59 -20.96
CA ILE A 108 -5.84 -34.62 -21.87
C ILE A 108 -6.83 -33.73 -21.12
N LEU A 109 -7.70 -34.31 -20.27
CA LEU A 109 -8.64 -33.53 -19.46
C LEU A 109 -7.92 -32.58 -18.50
N SER A 110 -6.86 -33.04 -17.81
CA SER A 110 -6.02 -32.20 -16.95
C SER A 110 -5.40 -31.02 -17.71
N LEU A 111 -4.91 -31.24 -18.94
CA LEU A 111 -4.37 -30.17 -19.79
C LEU A 111 -5.46 -29.20 -20.25
N VAL A 112 -6.67 -29.66 -20.55
CA VAL A 112 -7.81 -28.80 -20.91
C VAL A 112 -8.28 -27.97 -19.71
N PHE A 113 -8.38 -28.57 -18.52
CA PHE A 113 -8.71 -27.84 -17.30
C PHE A 113 -7.61 -26.82 -16.93
N LEU A 114 -6.33 -27.19 -17.01
CA LEU A 114 -5.22 -26.29 -16.77
C LEU A 114 -5.19 -25.14 -17.79
N GLY A 115 -5.36 -25.42 -19.08
CA GLY A 115 -5.42 -24.41 -20.13
C GLY A 115 -6.62 -23.46 -19.98
N GLY A 116 -7.79 -24.00 -19.63
CA GLY A 116 -8.98 -23.20 -19.33
C GLY A 116 -8.81 -22.32 -18.08
N TYR A 117 -8.18 -22.85 -17.03
CA TYR A 117 -7.86 -22.10 -15.81
C TYR A 117 -6.84 -20.99 -16.06
N VAL A 118 -5.75 -21.27 -16.81
CA VAL A 118 -4.78 -20.25 -17.22
C VAL A 118 -5.42 -19.18 -18.11
N HIS A 119 -6.32 -19.55 -19.03
CA HIS A 119 -7.06 -18.58 -19.83
C HIS A 119 -8.01 -17.72 -18.98
N TYR A 120 -8.68 -18.31 -17.99
CA TYR A 120 -9.51 -17.58 -17.03
C TYR A 120 -8.68 -16.59 -16.20
N LEU A 121 -7.54 -17.02 -15.64
CA LEU A 121 -6.62 -16.13 -14.91
C LEU A 121 -6.11 -14.99 -15.79
N TRP A 122 -5.73 -15.27 -17.05
CA TRP A 122 -5.30 -14.26 -18.00
C TRP A 122 -6.43 -13.25 -18.33
N LYS A 123 -7.67 -13.72 -18.51
CA LYS A 123 -8.84 -12.85 -18.70
C LYS A 123 -9.16 -12.01 -17.46
N ALA A 124 -9.03 -12.57 -16.26
CA ALA A 124 -9.23 -11.84 -15.00
C ALA A 124 -8.13 -10.78 -14.77
N GLU A 125 -6.88 -11.07 -15.13
CA GLU A 125 -5.78 -10.10 -15.10
C GLU A 125 -6.00 -8.97 -16.11
N ALA A 126 -6.36 -9.31 -17.36
CA ALA A 126 -6.63 -8.34 -18.41
C ALA A 126 -7.83 -7.41 -18.10
N ALA A 127 -8.80 -7.88 -17.30
CA ALA A 127 -9.92 -7.05 -16.84
C ALA A 127 -9.51 -6.00 -15.80
N LEU A 128 -8.44 -6.23 -15.03
CA LEU A 128 -7.90 -5.26 -14.07
C LEU A 128 -7.09 -4.17 -14.78
N GLY A 129 -6.30 -4.55 -15.79
CA GLY A 129 -5.49 -3.64 -16.61
C GLY A 129 -6.27 -2.70 -17.55
N VAL A 130 -7.60 -2.65 -17.46
CA VAL A 130 -8.44 -1.66 -18.15
C VAL A 130 -8.25 -0.30 -17.45
N ALA A 131 -8.13 0.79 -18.22
CA ALA A 131 -8.07 2.13 -17.64
C ALA A 131 -9.35 2.46 -16.85
N TRP A 132 -9.18 2.99 -15.63
CA TRP A 132 -10.28 3.53 -14.84
C TRP A 132 -10.67 4.92 -15.36
N VAL A 133 -11.89 5.35 -15.05
CA VAL A 133 -12.45 6.64 -15.51
C VAL A 133 -12.98 7.38 -14.28
N PRO A 134 -12.48 8.59 -13.97
CA PRO A 134 -12.93 9.37 -12.82
C PRO A 134 -14.44 9.62 -12.82
N ASP A 135 -15.04 9.66 -11.64
CA ASP A 135 -16.43 10.05 -11.43
C ASP A 135 -16.65 11.57 -11.64
N PRO A 136 -17.90 12.07 -11.69
CA PRO A 136 -18.18 13.48 -11.93
C PRO A 136 -17.73 14.45 -10.84
N GLU A 137 -17.61 14.01 -9.57
CA GLU A 137 -17.15 14.87 -8.47
C GLU A 137 -15.64 15.03 -8.52
N THR A 138 -14.93 13.94 -8.83
CA THR A 138 -13.48 13.94 -9.05
C THR A 138 -13.11 14.81 -10.25
N ARG A 139 -13.83 14.71 -11.37
CA ARG A 139 -13.63 15.64 -12.51
C ARG A 139 -13.96 17.10 -12.19
N LEU A 140 -14.77 17.36 -11.17
CA LEU A 140 -15.07 18.71 -10.69
C LEU A 140 -14.02 19.22 -9.70
N PHE A 141 -13.30 18.31 -9.02
CA PHE A 141 -12.10 18.62 -8.23
C PHE A 141 -10.91 18.98 -9.14
N GLU A 142 -10.66 18.19 -10.18
CA GLU A 142 -9.64 18.42 -11.24
C GLU A 142 -9.70 19.84 -11.86
N GLN A 143 -10.85 20.52 -11.79
CA GLN A 143 -11.11 21.84 -12.38
C GLN A 143 -11.02 23.01 -11.39
N ARG A 144 -10.66 22.77 -10.12
CA ARG A 144 -10.70 23.79 -9.04
C ARG A 144 -9.33 23.97 -8.40
N PRO A 145 -8.93 25.19 -8.02
CA PRO A 145 -7.71 25.37 -7.24
C PRO A 145 -7.81 24.64 -5.90
N LEU A 146 -6.66 24.14 -5.43
CA LEU A 146 -6.55 23.48 -4.13
C LEU A 146 -6.98 24.46 -3.02
N LEU A 147 -7.72 23.96 -2.02
CA LEU A 147 -8.09 24.76 -0.86
C LEU A 147 -6.85 24.94 0.04
N PRO A 148 -6.62 26.14 0.61
CA PRO A 148 -5.43 26.42 1.42
C PRO A 148 -5.35 25.49 2.65
N PRO A 149 -4.13 25.18 3.16
CA PRO A 149 -3.93 24.30 4.30
C PRO A 149 -4.75 24.69 5.53
N ILE A 150 -5.11 23.69 6.35
CA ILE A 150 -5.67 23.94 7.68
C ILE A 150 -4.54 24.47 8.56
N LYS A 151 -4.77 25.57 9.30
CA LYS A 151 -3.72 26.16 10.13
C LYS A 151 -3.42 25.29 11.35
N GLU A 152 -4.47 24.68 11.88
CA GLU A 152 -4.51 23.85 13.08
C GLU A 152 -3.80 22.49 12.91
N THR A 153 -3.42 22.08 11.70
CA THR A 153 -2.58 20.89 11.45
C THR A 153 -1.09 21.21 11.36
N SER A 154 -0.69 22.49 11.28
CA SER A 154 0.72 22.88 11.23
C SER A 154 1.38 22.73 12.61
N ILE A 155 2.62 22.20 12.62
CA ILE A 155 3.42 21.99 13.84
C ILE A 155 3.65 23.27 14.64
N ASP A 156 3.57 24.45 13.98
CA ASP A 156 3.59 25.79 14.60
C ASP A 156 2.47 26.03 15.64
N THR A 157 1.50 25.12 15.75
CA THR A 157 0.38 25.18 16.69
C THR A 157 0.44 24.15 17.83
N TYR A 158 1.52 23.38 17.93
CA TYR A 158 1.71 22.28 18.89
C TYR A 158 2.88 22.55 19.85
N THR A 159 2.75 22.05 21.09
CA THR A 159 3.76 22.26 22.14
C THR A 159 4.75 21.10 22.18
N LEU A 160 5.84 21.24 21.43
CA LEU A 160 6.90 20.23 21.28
C LEU A 160 7.67 19.96 22.60
N PRO A 161 8.24 18.75 22.81
CA PRO A 161 8.38 17.63 21.85
C PRO A 161 7.09 16.85 21.55
N LEU A 162 7.18 15.88 20.63
CA LEU A 162 6.11 14.92 20.36
C LEU A 162 6.38 13.61 21.11
N HIS A 163 5.32 12.96 21.59
CA HIS A 163 5.38 11.65 22.24
C HIS A 163 4.21 10.75 21.82
N THR A 164 4.29 9.46 22.12
CA THR A 164 3.25 8.48 21.73
C THR A 164 2.31 8.18 22.88
N LYS A 165 1.00 8.12 22.63
CA LYS A 165 -0.02 7.90 23.67
C LYS A 165 -1.16 7.04 23.13
N GLY A 166 -1.18 5.77 23.54
CA GLY A 166 -2.10 4.78 22.98
C GLY A 166 -1.87 4.65 21.47
N ARG A 167 -2.93 4.72 20.66
CA ARG A 167 -2.87 4.71 19.19
C ARG A 167 -2.40 6.01 18.51
N ASP A 168 -2.13 7.09 19.23
CA ASP A 168 -1.90 8.42 18.64
C ASP A 168 -0.52 9.01 18.97
N VAL A 169 0.04 9.81 18.06
CA VAL A 169 1.13 10.76 18.37
C VAL A 169 0.53 12.05 18.91
N VAL A 170 1.10 12.59 19.98
CA VAL A 170 0.59 13.79 20.69
C VAL A 170 1.73 14.77 21.01
N ASP A 171 1.36 16.02 21.30
CA ASP A 171 2.25 17.02 21.89
C ASP A 171 2.25 16.96 23.44
N GLU A 172 3.05 17.80 24.10
CA GLU A 172 3.15 17.83 25.57
C GLU A 172 1.83 18.25 26.27
N GLU A 173 0.91 18.89 25.56
CA GLU A 173 -0.45 19.19 26.05
C GLU A 173 -1.42 18.02 25.86
N GLY A 174 -0.97 16.94 25.20
CA GLY A 174 -1.77 15.77 24.86
C GLY A 174 -2.71 15.97 23.67
N ARG A 175 -2.51 17.02 22.86
CA ARG A 175 -3.22 17.22 21.58
C ARG A 175 -2.63 16.27 20.55
N ARG A 176 -3.46 15.53 19.81
CA ARG A 176 -2.98 14.65 18.74
C ARG A 176 -2.35 15.44 17.59
N PHE A 177 -1.08 15.14 17.28
CA PHE A 177 -0.42 15.54 16.05
C PHE A 177 -0.57 14.41 15.01
N LYS A 178 -1.57 14.54 14.13
CA LYS A 178 -1.80 13.60 13.03
C LYS A 178 -0.73 13.82 11.97
N LEU A 179 0.09 12.80 11.68
CA LEU A 179 1.10 12.83 10.62
C LEU A 179 0.39 12.82 9.26
N LEU A 180 0.43 13.97 8.59
CA LEU A 180 0.00 14.18 7.21
C LEU A 180 1.28 14.31 6.37
N SER A 181 1.94 13.18 6.13
CA SER A 181 3.28 13.15 5.53
C SER A 181 3.28 12.96 4.01
N VAL A 182 4.31 13.49 3.36
CA VAL A 182 4.71 13.11 1.99
C VAL A 182 6.17 12.67 1.95
N ASN A 183 6.53 11.79 1.03
CA ASN A 183 7.92 11.41 0.75
C ASN A 183 8.55 12.38 -0.26
N TRP A 184 9.76 12.87 0.03
CA TRP A 184 10.61 13.62 -0.91
C TRP A 184 11.94 12.87 -1.12
N TYR A 185 12.02 12.06 -2.17
CA TYR A 185 13.15 11.16 -2.42
C TYR A 185 14.30 11.83 -3.20
N GLY A 186 15.42 11.11 -3.32
CA GLY A 186 16.57 11.47 -4.15
C GLY A 186 17.92 11.27 -3.44
N ALA A 187 17.98 11.58 -2.14
CA ALA A 187 19.20 11.39 -1.33
C ALA A 187 19.48 9.91 -1.02
N SER A 188 18.46 9.06 -1.16
CA SER A 188 18.55 7.59 -1.22
C SER A 188 19.08 7.03 -2.54
N ASP A 189 19.09 7.83 -3.61
CA ASP A 189 19.12 7.32 -4.98
C ASP A 189 20.47 7.61 -5.66
N GLU A 190 20.60 7.22 -6.93
CA GLU A 190 21.84 7.25 -7.74
C GLU A 190 22.57 8.63 -7.76
N LEU A 191 21.90 9.73 -7.41
CA LEU A 191 22.45 11.09 -7.38
C LEU A 191 22.87 11.60 -5.98
N ASN A 192 22.50 10.93 -4.88
CA ASN A 192 22.84 11.32 -3.50
C ASN A 192 22.38 12.74 -3.11
N ILE A 193 21.23 13.19 -3.62
CA ILE A 193 20.68 14.54 -3.39
C ILE A 193 19.14 14.52 -3.46
N PRO A 194 18.40 15.20 -2.56
CA PRO A 194 16.94 15.37 -2.71
C PRO A 194 16.59 15.95 -4.09
N GLY A 195 15.59 15.37 -4.76
CA GLY A 195 15.26 15.78 -6.14
C GLY A 195 14.80 17.23 -6.26
N GLY A 196 15.08 17.87 -7.40
CA GLY A 196 14.50 19.16 -7.77
C GLY A 196 15.33 20.41 -7.50
N LEU A 197 16.52 20.29 -6.87
CA LEU A 197 17.39 21.44 -6.57
C LEU A 197 18.06 22.05 -7.82
N ASP A 198 17.93 21.38 -8.97
CA ASP A 198 18.21 21.86 -10.32
C ASP A 198 17.08 22.71 -10.91
N VAL A 199 15.83 22.51 -10.47
CA VAL A 199 14.64 23.19 -11.01
C VAL A 199 14.13 24.32 -10.11
N GLN A 200 14.11 24.12 -8.79
CA GLN A 200 13.60 25.09 -7.81
C GLN A 200 14.51 25.25 -6.60
N HIS A 201 14.45 26.42 -5.96
CA HIS A 201 15.07 26.62 -4.65
C HIS A 201 14.38 25.72 -3.61
N ARG A 202 15.14 25.11 -2.71
CA ARG A 202 14.64 24.19 -1.66
C ARG A 202 13.49 24.77 -0.84
N ASP A 203 13.51 26.07 -0.54
CA ASP A 203 12.44 26.77 0.19
C ASP A 203 11.12 26.79 -0.59
N VAL A 204 11.18 26.85 -1.93
CA VAL A 204 9.99 26.81 -2.80
C VAL A 204 9.39 25.40 -2.83
N ILE A 205 10.23 24.36 -2.82
CA ILE A 205 9.79 22.97 -2.71
C ILE A 205 9.14 22.73 -1.33
N ALA A 206 9.78 23.21 -0.25
CA ALA A 206 9.25 23.13 1.10
C ALA A 206 7.90 23.89 1.24
N GLN A 207 7.81 25.11 0.74
CA GLN A 207 6.56 25.88 0.76
C GLN A 207 5.47 25.23 -0.11
N THR A 208 5.83 24.62 -1.26
CA THR A 208 4.87 23.86 -2.08
C THR A 208 4.32 22.65 -1.32
N ILE A 209 5.17 21.90 -0.61
CA ILE A 209 4.72 20.78 0.24
C ILE A 209 3.77 21.26 1.35
N ARG A 210 4.06 22.43 1.96
CA ARG A 210 3.16 23.07 2.94
C ARG A 210 1.80 23.42 2.30
N ASP A 211 1.81 24.05 1.14
CA ASP A 211 0.60 24.51 0.43
C ASP A 211 -0.26 23.37 -0.14
N LEU A 212 0.35 22.21 -0.40
CA LEU A 212 -0.38 20.96 -0.66
C LEU A 212 -1.16 20.44 0.57
N GLY A 213 -0.87 20.94 1.77
CA GLY A 213 -1.56 20.59 3.02
C GLY A 213 -0.85 19.54 3.89
N PHE A 214 0.36 19.11 3.52
CA PHE A 214 1.18 18.23 4.35
C PHE A 214 1.80 19.00 5.52
N ASN A 215 1.82 18.39 6.71
CA ASN A 215 2.47 18.95 7.90
C ASN A 215 3.80 18.27 8.24
N SER A 216 4.14 17.19 7.52
CA SER A 216 5.36 16.43 7.73
C SER A 216 5.96 15.91 6.42
N VAL A 217 7.27 15.62 6.42
CA VAL A 217 7.99 15.00 5.31
C VAL A 217 8.81 13.81 5.79
N ARG A 218 8.67 12.69 5.09
CA ARG A 218 9.62 11.57 5.15
C ARG A 218 10.75 11.85 4.15
N LEU A 219 11.99 11.87 4.63
CA LEU A 219 13.16 12.26 3.84
C LEU A 219 14.15 11.07 3.70
N PRO A 220 14.02 10.25 2.64
CA PRO A 220 14.93 9.16 2.31
C PRO A 220 16.41 9.57 2.14
N TYR A 221 17.30 8.80 2.76
CA TYR A 221 18.76 8.81 2.53
C TYR A 221 19.32 7.38 2.38
N SER A 222 20.51 7.23 1.81
CA SER A 222 21.21 5.93 1.72
C SER A 222 22.41 5.85 2.67
N ASP A 223 22.74 4.66 3.17
CA ASP A 223 23.98 4.46 3.93
C ASP A 223 25.22 4.89 3.11
N GLU A 224 25.24 4.57 1.81
CA GLU A 224 26.29 4.99 0.88
C GLU A 224 26.48 6.52 0.81
N MET A 225 25.40 7.32 0.88
CA MET A 225 25.52 8.78 0.94
C MET A 225 26.26 9.23 2.21
N VAL A 226 26.05 8.57 3.35
CA VAL A 226 26.76 8.87 4.60
C VAL A 226 28.22 8.42 4.53
N ILE A 227 28.47 7.20 4.04
CA ILE A 227 29.82 6.62 3.90
C ILE A 227 30.70 7.45 2.95
N THR A 228 30.16 7.83 1.79
CA THR A 228 30.95 8.47 0.72
C THR A 228 30.93 9.99 0.78
N ASN A 229 29.83 10.58 1.29
CA ASN A 229 29.54 12.01 1.39
C ASN A 229 30.13 12.83 0.19
N PRO A 230 29.65 12.56 -1.04
CA PRO A 230 30.26 13.07 -2.26
C PRO A 230 30.01 14.58 -2.42
N PRO A 231 30.90 15.33 -3.09
CA PRO A 231 30.57 16.64 -3.62
C PRO A 231 29.51 16.49 -4.73
N ILE A 232 28.50 17.36 -4.73
CA ILE A 232 27.44 17.32 -5.73
C ILE A 232 27.82 18.17 -6.97
N PRO A 233 27.60 17.67 -8.20
CA PRO A 233 27.75 18.47 -9.43
C PRO A 233 26.87 19.72 -9.44
N ALA A 234 27.44 20.86 -9.86
CA ALA A 234 26.78 22.17 -9.77
C ALA A 234 25.50 22.27 -10.64
N GLU A 235 25.41 21.47 -11.70
CA GLU A 235 24.22 21.34 -12.54
C GLU A 235 23.00 20.76 -11.78
N LEU A 236 23.21 19.95 -10.74
CA LEU A 236 22.14 19.43 -9.87
C LEU A 236 21.71 20.45 -8.79
N LEU A 237 22.32 21.64 -8.79
CA LEU A 237 22.11 22.74 -7.84
C LEU A 237 21.82 24.06 -8.56
N ALA A 238 21.40 24.01 -9.83
CA ALA A 238 21.23 25.19 -10.67
C ALA A 238 20.25 26.24 -10.11
N ALA A 239 19.28 25.82 -9.28
CA ALA A 239 18.35 26.70 -8.58
C ALA A 239 18.73 26.97 -7.10
N ASN A 240 19.83 26.39 -6.60
CA ASN A 240 20.34 26.53 -5.23
C ASN A 240 21.85 26.90 -5.25
N PRO A 241 22.22 28.07 -5.79
CA PRO A 241 23.62 28.44 -6.07
C PRO A 241 24.47 28.64 -4.80
N ASP A 242 23.83 28.81 -3.64
CA ASP A 242 24.47 28.88 -2.33
C ASP A 242 25.00 27.53 -1.83
N LEU A 243 24.51 26.42 -2.38
CA LEU A 243 24.94 25.06 -2.04
C LEU A 243 26.07 24.53 -2.95
N VAL A 244 26.47 25.28 -3.98
CA VAL A 244 27.44 24.82 -4.97
C VAL A 244 28.82 24.61 -4.36
N GLY A 245 29.33 23.38 -4.45
CA GLY A 245 30.60 22.96 -3.85
C GLY A 245 30.49 22.34 -2.46
N LEU A 246 29.28 22.29 -1.87
CA LEU A 246 28.99 21.51 -0.67
C LEU A 246 28.89 20.00 -0.99
N LYS A 247 28.84 19.18 0.05
CA LYS A 247 28.67 17.72 -0.07
C LYS A 247 27.25 17.29 0.24
N ALA A 248 26.91 16.06 -0.17
CA ALA A 248 25.59 15.47 -0.03
C ALA A 248 24.95 15.62 1.37
N LEU A 249 25.70 15.35 2.45
CA LEU A 249 25.17 15.49 3.82
C LEU A 249 24.87 16.95 4.21
N ASP A 250 25.68 17.90 3.74
CA ASP A 250 25.51 19.33 4.04
C ASP A 250 24.34 19.93 3.24
N ILE A 251 24.10 19.39 2.03
CA ILE A 251 22.94 19.71 1.18
C ILE A 251 21.66 19.07 1.73
N PHE A 252 21.74 17.84 2.26
CA PHE A 252 20.63 17.19 2.96
C PHE A 252 20.22 17.99 4.19
N GLU A 253 21.19 18.47 4.99
CA GLU A 253 20.96 19.38 6.12
C GLU A 253 20.31 20.70 5.69
N ALA A 254 20.75 21.31 4.58
CA ALA A 254 20.11 22.52 4.04
C ALA A 254 18.64 22.30 3.63
N CYS A 255 18.31 21.13 3.07
CA CYS A 255 16.92 20.76 2.74
C CYS A 255 16.08 20.47 3.99
N VAL A 256 16.64 19.82 5.02
CA VAL A 256 15.96 19.64 6.32
C VAL A 256 15.66 20.99 6.95
N THR A 257 16.64 21.91 6.98
CA THR A 257 16.45 23.27 7.49
C THR A 257 15.31 23.98 6.76
N ALA A 258 15.30 23.99 5.42
CA ALA A 258 14.24 24.61 4.62
C ALA A 258 12.83 24.04 4.88
N LEU A 259 12.70 22.72 5.06
CA LEU A 259 11.44 22.10 5.50
C LEU A 259 11.03 22.58 6.89
N THR A 260 11.96 22.58 7.84
CA THR A 260 11.65 22.99 9.21
C THR A 260 11.34 24.48 9.33
N ASP A 261 11.97 25.35 8.54
CA ASP A 261 11.67 26.79 8.48
C ASP A 261 10.30 27.05 7.83
N ALA A 262 9.90 26.23 6.84
CA ALA A 262 8.55 26.23 6.29
C ALA A 262 7.47 25.69 7.25
N GLY A 263 7.81 25.30 8.49
CA GLY A 263 6.85 24.80 9.48
C GLY A 263 6.36 23.38 9.17
N ILE A 264 7.22 22.55 8.56
CA ILE A 264 7.01 21.12 8.30
C ILE A 264 7.85 20.30 9.28
N ALA A 265 7.27 19.23 9.82
CA ALA A 265 7.98 18.28 10.66
C ALA A 265 8.77 17.26 9.81
N VAL A 266 10.05 17.03 10.11
CA VAL A 266 10.90 16.13 9.33
C VAL A 266 11.08 14.79 10.03
N ILE A 267 10.88 13.70 9.29
CA ILE A 267 11.23 12.33 9.65
C ILE A 267 12.34 11.89 8.70
N VAL A 268 13.55 11.72 9.24
CA VAL A 268 14.69 11.19 8.45
C VAL A 268 14.48 9.69 8.26
N ASN A 269 14.76 9.16 7.06
CA ASN A 269 14.56 7.74 6.76
C ASN A 269 15.80 7.10 6.12
N ASN A 270 16.36 6.07 6.77
CA ASN A 270 17.37 5.20 6.18
C ASN A 270 16.69 4.26 5.19
N HIS A 271 16.76 4.62 3.91
CA HIS A 271 15.90 4.07 2.87
C HIS A 271 16.48 2.83 2.19
N ILE A 272 17.80 2.76 2.12
CA ILE A 272 18.55 1.75 1.34
C ILE A 272 20.04 1.80 1.74
N THR A 273 20.82 0.76 1.47
CA THR A 273 22.28 0.78 1.73
C THR A 273 23.06 1.30 0.53
N HIS A 274 22.70 0.87 -0.67
CA HIS A 274 23.28 1.36 -1.93
C HIS A 274 22.51 2.56 -2.45
N SER A 275 23.19 3.59 -2.96
CA SER A 275 22.54 4.73 -3.62
C SER A 275 21.93 4.31 -4.96
N THR A 276 20.66 3.88 -4.93
CA THR A 276 19.94 3.30 -6.08
C THR A 276 18.42 3.35 -5.87
N TRP A 277 17.65 3.19 -6.96
CA TRP A 277 16.18 3.22 -6.89
C TRP A 277 15.60 1.98 -6.15
N CYS A 278 14.96 2.21 -5.00
CA CYS A 278 14.29 1.17 -4.19
C CYS A 278 12.94 0.73 -4.82
N CYS A 279 12.37 -0.44 -4.52
CA CYS A 279 12.84 -1.50 -3.64
C CYS A 279 12.90 -2.82 -4.40
N GLY A 280 14.03 -3.07 -5.05
CA GLY A 280 14.30 -4.32 -5.74
C GLY A 280 14.43 -5.52 -4.80
N ALA A 281 14.42 -6.71 -5.40
CA ALA A 281 14.74 -7.98 -4.73
C ALA A 281 16.25 -8.18 -4.47
N ASP A 282 16.99 -7.09 -4.23
CA ASP A 282 18.42 -7.13 -3.94
C ASP A 282 18.62 -7.57 -2.48
N PRO A 283 19.30 -8.71 -2.22
CA PRO A 283 19.56 -9.16 -0.85
C PRO A 283 20.48 -8.22 -0.08
N CYS A 284 21.28 -7.39 -0.76
CA CYS A 284 22.24 -6.48 -0.15
C CYS A 284 21.61 -5.23 0.48
N ASP A 285 20.34 -4.95 0.18
CA ASP A 285 19.57 -3.83 0.77
C ASP A 285 18.38 -4.29 1.63
N ALA A 286 18.01 -5.57 1.55
CA ALA A 286 16.84 -6.15 2.21
C ALA A 286 16.88 -6.14 3.75
N HIS A 287 18.08 -6.08 4.33
CA HIS A 287 18.36 -5.99 5.76
C HIS A 287 19.05 -4.63 6.06
N TRP A 288 19.17 -4.26 7.35
CA TRP A 288 19.99 -3.12 7.80
C TRP A 288 21.51 -3.43 7.82
N ALA A 289 21.89 -4.70 7.82
CA ALA A 289 23.27 -5.18 7.80
C ALA A 289 23.42 -6.30 6.77
N ASN A 290 24.50 -6.27 5.99
CA ASN A 290 24.70 -7.14 4.81
C ASN A 290 26.11 -7.78 4.74
N ASP A 291 26.96 -7.52 5.74
CA ASP A 291 28.26 -8.15 5.97
C ASP A 291 28.25 -9.68 5.82
N HIS A 292 27.19 -10.33 6.33
CA HIS A 292 26.96 -11.77 6.28
C HIS A 292 26.80 -12.35 4.85
N LEU A 293 26.63 -11.49 3.83
CA LEU A 293 26.62 -11.87 2.41
C LEU A 293 28.02 -11.85 1.78
N GLY A 294 29.06 -11.54 2.57
CA GLY A 294 30.46 -11.75 2.22
C GLY A 294 30.93 -10.91 1.02
N PRO A 295 31.35 -11.51 -0.11
CA PRO A 295 31.82 -10.76 -1.28
C PRO A 295 30.71 -10.18 -2.16
N LEU A 296 29.43 -10.50 -1.92
CA LEU A 296 28.33 -10.21 -2.85
C LEU A 296 28.02 -8.71 -3.01
N CYS A 297 28.02 -7.96 -1.90
CA CYS A 297 27.54 -6.57 -1.87
C CYS A 297 28.65 -5.56 -2.17
N ARG A 298 28.30 -4.47 -2.86
CA ARG A 298 29.24 -3.40 -3.27
C ARG A 298 29.57 -2.48 -2.09
N ILE A 299 28.54 -2.03 -1.39
CA ILE A 299 28.60 -1.36 -0.09
C ILE A 299 28.31 -2.42 0.98
N LYS A 300 29.10 -2.41 2.06
CA LYS A 300 29.03 -3.42 3.12
C LYS A 300 28.98 -2.74 4.48
N GLN A 301 28.08 -3.21 5.33
CA GLN A 301 27.93 -2.73 6.69
C GLN A 301 27.48 -3.83 7.63
N THR A 302 28.03 -3.80 8.84
CA THR A 302 27.50 -4.50 10.02
C THR A 302 26.36 -3.68 10.64
N GLU A 303 25.74 -4.24 11.67
CA GLU A 303 24.71 -3.53 12.46
C GLU A 303 25.27 -2.31 13.20
N GLU A 304 26.53 -2.33 13.64
CA GLU A 304 27.15 -1.20 14.33
C GLU A 304 27.56 -0.10 13.35
N ASP A 305 28.00 -0.45 12.13
CA ASP A 305 28.28 0.54 11.08
C ASP A 305 26.99 1.30 10.71
N TRP A 306 25.87 0.59 10.53
CA TRP A 306 24.54 1.18 10.29
C TRP A 306 24.10 2.12 11.42
N ILE A 307 24.33 1.74 12.69
CA ILE A 307 24.08 2.62 13.84
C ILE A 307 24.98 3.88 13.77
N GLN A 308 26.25 3.73 13.41
CA GLN A 308 27.16 4.88 13.28
C GLN A 308 26.82 5.79 12.09
N HIS A 309 26.27 5.27 10.99
CA HIS A 309 25.71 6.10 9.92
C HIS A 309 24.50 6.90 10.41
N TRP A 310 23.63 6.27 11.21
CA TRP A 310 22.48 6.89 11.85
C TRP A 310 22.91 8.03 12.81
N GLU A 311 23.91 7.78 13.67
CA GLU A 311 24.48 8.82 14.54
C GLU A 311 25.12 9.96 13.71
N ALA A 312 25.87 9.63 12.65
CA ALA A 312 26.57 10.61 11.81
C ALA A 312 25.63 11.55 11.02
N ILE A 313 24.46 11.08 10.58
CA ILE A 313 23.46 11.94 9.94
C ILE A 313 22.62 12.70 10.97
N MET A 314 22.19 12.06 12.07
CA MET A 314 21.30 12.69 13.05
C MET A 314 22.01 13.67 14.00
N LEU A 315 23.34 13.63 14.11
CA LEU A 315 24.13 14.61 14.86
C LEU A 315 23.88 16.05 14.36
N ARG A 316 23.57 16.22 13.07
CA ARG A 316 23.24 17.51 12.43
C ARG A 316 21.89 18.08 12.88
N PHE A 317 21.04 17.27 13.51
CA PHE A 317 19.65 17.59 13.80
C PHE A 317 19.30 17.55 15.29
N VAL A 318 20.28 17.35 16.18
CA VAL A 318 20.08 17.29 17.64
C VAL A 318 19.37 18.54 18.17
N ASP A 319 19.77 19.73 17.69
CA ASP A 319 19.22 21.03 18.13
C ASP A 319 17.99 21.51 17.32
N ASN A 320 17.48 20.72 16.36
CA ASN A 320 16.32 21.11 15.53
C ASN A 320 15.04 20.40 16.02
N PRO A 321 14.15 21.07 16.79
CA PRO A 321 12.97 20.44 17.40
C PRO A 321 11.90 20.04 16.39
N ARG A 322 11.98 20.51 15.14
CA ARG A 322 11.07 20.09 14.05
C ARG A 322 11.58 18.86 13.28
N VAL A 323 12.78 18.36 13.57
CA VAL A 323 13.19 17.00 13.17
C VAL A 323 12.67 16.04 14.24
N ILE A 324 11.45 15.52 14.02
CA ILE A 324 10.65 14.85 15.05
C ILE A 324 10.94 13.35 15.20
N GLY A 325 11.69 12.72 14.30
CA GLY A 325 11.92 11.29 14.39
C GLY A 325 12.73 10.64 13.27
N VAL A 326 12.92 9.32 13.43
CA VAL A 326 13.80 8.47 12.63
C VAL A 326 13.07 7.19 12.18
N ASP A 327 12.86 7.02 10.87
CA ASP A 327 12.34 5.77 10.29
C ASP A 327 13.51 4.83 10.00
N LEU A 328 13.79 3.95 10.97
CA LEU A 328 15.08 3.30 11.19
C LEU A 328 15.59 2.48 10.00
N ARG A 329 14.71 1.76 9.30
CA ARG A 329 15.05 1.07 8.06
C ARG A 329 13.80 0.83 7.23
N ASN A 330 13.84 1.30 5.99
CA ASN A 330 12.80 1.09 5.01
C ASN A 330 12.66 -0.39 4.58
N GLU A 331 11.43 -0.87 4.46
CA GLU A 331 11.05 -2.16 3.86
C GLU A 331 11.91 -3.38 4.25
N VAL A 332 12.16 -3.59 5.54
CA VAL A 332 12.94 -4.75 6.03
C VAL A 332 12.28 -6.08 5.60
N ARG A 333 13.02 -6.93 4.88
CA ARG A 333 12.48 -8.09 4.15
C ARG A 333 13.48 -9.24 4.07
N GLY A 334 13.01 -10.47 3.88
CA GLY A 334 13.90 -11.64 3.87
C GLY A 334 13.42 -12.77 2.96
N VAL A 335 14.35 -13.47 2.32
CA VAL A 335 14.01 -14.63 1.48
C VAL A 335 13.57 -15.78 2.38
N TRP A 336 12.35 -16.29 2.14
CA TRP A 336 11.75 -17.41 2.86
C TRP A 336 11.70 -17.23 4.40
N GLY A 337 11.50 -16.00 4.88
CA GLY A 337 11.44 -15.70 6.31
C GLY A 337 12.82 -15.68 7.00
N SER A 338 13.91 -15.46 6.25
CA SER A 338 15.26 -15.21 6.82
C SER A 338 15.26 -14.01 7.78
N MET A 339 14.41 -13.03 7.50
CA MET A 339 14.08 -11.91 8.36
C MET A 339 12.96 -12.31 9.33
N THR A 340 13.20 -12.21 10.63
CA THR A 340 12.20 -12.48 11.67
C THR A 340 12.04 -11.24 12.53
N TRP A 341 10.80 -10.98 12.97
CA TRP A 341 10.49 -9.80 13.79
C TRP A 341 11.40 -9.66 15.01
N ASP A 342 11.72 -10.74 15.73
CA ASP A 342 12.60 -10.69 16.91
C ASP A 342 14.01 -10.15 16.60
N LYS A 343 14.56 -10.43 15.40
CA LYS A 343 15.86 -9.88 14.98
C LYS A 343 15.74 -8.38 14.73
N TRP A 344 14.71 -7.98 13.98
CA TRP A 344 14.51 -6.59 13.60
C TRP A 344 14.19 -5.72 14.81
N ALA A 345 13.28 -6.15 15.68
CA ALA A 345 13.00 -5.48 16.95
C ALA A 345 14.26 -5.32 17.83
N THR A 346 15.11 -6.35 17.91
CA THR A 346 16.37 -6.28 18.66
C THR A 346 17.37 -5.27 18.07
N ALA A 347 17.43 -5.13 16.74
CA ALA A 347 18.27 -4.11 16.09
C ALA A 347 17.67 -2.70 16.23
N ALA A 348 16.35 -2.57 16.09
CA ALA A 348 15.61 -1.33 16.27
C ALA A 348 15.73 -0.77 17.69
N GLU A 349 15.74 -1.62 18.72
CA GLU A 349 15.98 -1.20 20.11
C GLU A 349 17.39 -0.64 20.32
N LYS A 350 18.43 -1.30 19.75
CA LYS A 350 19.81 -0.81 19.83
C LYS A 350 19.99 0.55 19.15
N ALA A 351 19.52 0.67 17.91
CA ALA A 351 19.63 1.91 17.13
C ALA A 351 18.79 3.03 17.76
N GLY A 352 17.55 2.73 18.17
CA GLY A 352 16.65 3.65 18.86
C GLY A 352 17.27 4.18 20.16
N ASN A 353 17.82 3.31 21.02
CA ASN A 353 18.42 3.75 22.28
C ASN A 353 19.73 4.55 22.08
N ARG A 354 20.53 4.24 21.05
CA ARG A 354 21.70 5.06 20.67
C ARG A 354 21.29 6.47 20.23
N LEU A 355 20.29 6.58 19.36
CA LEU A 355 19.78 7.87 18.89
C LEU A 355 19.07 8.65 20.01
N LEU A 356 18.29 7.99 20.87
CA LEU A 356 17.66 8.59 22.04
C LEU A 356 18.66 9.05 23.11
N ALA A 357 19.89 8.53 23.11
CA ALA A 357 20.98 9.05 23.94
C ALA A 357 21.57 10.37 23.40
N MET A 358 21.40 10.66 22.10
CA MET A 358 21.77 11.94 21.48
C MET A 358 20.67 12.99 21.68
N ASN A 359 19.42 12.66 21.32
CA ASN A 359 18.24 13.47 21.59
C ASN A 359 17.06 12.59 22.01
N LYS A 360 16.56 12.81 23.23
CA LYS A 360 15.48 12.03 23.85
C LYS A 360 14.10 12.30 23.27
N ASP A 361 13.95 13.29 22.39
CA ASP A 361 12.68 13.78 21.89
C ASP A 361 12.30 13.27 20.49
N TRP A 362 13.18 12.49 19.87
CA TRP A 362 12.89 11.82 18.61
C TRP A 362 11.93 10.64 18.79
N LEU A 363 10.88 10.62 17.96
CA LEU A 363 10.08 9.42 17.72
C LEU A 363 10.92 8.40 16.95
N VAL A 364 10.98 7.18 17.45
CA VAL A 364 11.67 6.06 16.81
C VAL A 364 10.64 5.25 16.05
N ILE A 365 10.72 5.31 14.72
CA ILE A 365 9.78 4.69 13.80
C ILE A 365 10.33 3.34 13.34
N VAL A 366 9.55 2.28 13.55
CA VAL A 366 9.93 0.89 13.27
C VAL A 366 8.98 0.28 12.24
N GLY A 367 9.47 0.13 11.01
CA GLY A 367 8.73 -0.52 9.92
C GLY A 367 8.41 -1.99 10.18
N GLY A 368 7.31 -2.48 9.61
CA GLY A 368 6.99 -3.92 9.58
C GLY A 368 7.99 -4.74 8.76
N THR A 369 8.00 -6.05 9.00
CA THR A 369 8.68 -7.02 8.12
C THR A 369 7.89 -7.25 6.82
N GLU A 370 8.44 -8.04 5.90
CA GLU A 370 7.86 -8.31 4.57
C GLU A 370 7.56 -7.01 3.79
N SER A 371 8.58 -6.16 3.61
CA SER A 371 8.45 -4.85 2.98
C SER A 371 7.42 -3.96 3.70
N GLY A 372 7.51 -3.84 5.03
CA GLY A 372 6.56 -3.02 5.81
C GLY A 372 5.13 -3.57 5.89
N ASN A 373 4.84 -4.75 5.36
CA ASN A 373 3.47 -5.28 5.31
C ASN A 373 3.07 -6.04 6.58
N ASP A 374 3.99 -6.47 7.44
CA ASP A 374 3.71 -7.33 8.61
C ASP A 374 4.24 -6.74 9.93
N LEU A 375 3.32 -6.45 10.85
CA LEU A 375 3.57 -6.06 12.25
C LEU A 375 2.92 -7.07 13.24
N THR A 376 2.59 -8.29 12.81
CA THR A 376 1.99 -9.33 13.69
C THR A 376 2.91 -9.75 14.84
N GLY A 377 4.22 -9.55 14.69
CA GLY A 377 5.22 -9.80 15.73
C GLY A 377 5.09 -8.90 16.96
N VAL A 378 4.61 -7.65 16.79
CA VAL A 378 4.46 -6.66 17.88
C VAL A 378 3.58 -7.20 19.02
N ALA A 379 2.50 -7.93 18.70
CA ALA A 379 1.60 -8.55 19.67
C ALA A 379 2.26 -9.59 20.61
N LYS A 380 3.48 -10.06 20.30
CA LYS A 380 4.26 -10.99 21.13
C LYS A 380 5.54 -10.36 21.68
N ARG A 381 6.17 -9.50 20.88
CA ARG A 381 7.41 -8.81 21.19
C ARG A 381 7.30 -7.36 20.69
N PRO A 382 6.68 -6.45 21.45
CA PRO A 382 6.75 -5.02 21.15
C PRO A 382 8.21 -4.56 21.30
N VAL A 383 8.57 -3.51 20.57
CA VAL A 383 9.81 -2.76 20.77
C VAL A 383 9.71 -1.97 22.07
N VAL A 384 10.75 -2.01 22.90
CA VAL A 384 10.84 -1.31 24.18
C VAL A 384 12.15 -0.54 24.22
N LEU A 385 12.05 0.79 24.37
CA LEU A 385 13.20 1.71 24.36
C LEU A 385 13.50 2.23 25.78
N ASP A 386 14.73 2.72 25.98
CA ASP A 386 15.17 3.27 27.27
C ASP A 386 14.47 4.60 27.62
N VAL A 387 13.94 5.30 26.61
CA VAL A 387 12.99 6.41 26.78
C VAL A 387 11.58 5.90 26.44
N PRO A 388 10.62 5.96 27.37
CA PRO A 388 9.24 5.54 27.09
C PRO A 388 8.56 6.50 26.12
N ASP A 389 7.43 6.06 25.56
CA ASP A 389 6.52 6.91 24.79
C ASP A 389 7.17 7.58 23.55
N ARG A 390 8.05 6.82 22.87
CA ARG A 390 8.73 7.21 21.62
C ARG A 390 8.54 6.23 20.44
N VAL A 391 7.93 5.06 20.64
CA VAL A 391 7.81 4.01 19.58
C VAL A 391 6.59 4.24 18.70
N VAL A 392 6.82 4.51 17.42
CA VAL A 392 5.80 4.50 16.36
C VAL A 392 6.08 3.32 15.44
N TYR A 393 5.07 2.54 15.06
CA TYR A 393 5.26 1.50 14.04
C TYR A 393 4.94 2.05 12.65
N SER A 394 5.63 1.57 11.61
CA SER A 394 5.36 1.95 10.21
C SER A 394 4.84 0.78 9.40
N ALA A 395 3.77 1.02 8.63
CA ALA A 395 3.17 0.05 7.71
C ALA A 395 3.23 0.57 6.27
N HIS A 396 3.58 -0.29 5.33
CA HIS A 396 3.59 0.01 3.89
C HIS A 396 2.43 -0.71 3.21
N VAL A 397 1.66 0.00 2.38
CA VAL A 397 0.46 -0.58 1.73
C VAL A 397 0.39 -0.13 0.28
N TYR A 398 0.56 -1.08 -0.65
CA TYR A 398 0.55 -0.84 -2.09
C TYR A 398 -0.40 -1.78 -2.85
N ALA A 399 -0.68 -1.47 -4.12
CA ALA A 399 -1.56 -2.28 -4.98
C ALA A 399 -1.09 -3.74 -5.16
N TRP A 400 0.22 -4.00 -5.05
CA TRP A 400 0.83 -5.32 -5.14
C TRP A 400 1.00 -6.04 -3.80
N SER A 401 0.79 -5.36 -2.68
CA SER A 401 0.80 -5.96 -1.34
C SER A 401 -0.18 -7.14 -1.24
N GLY A 402 0.15 -8.12 -0.41
CA GLY A 402 -0.62 -9.36 -0.30
C GLY A 402 -0.38 -10.40 -1.42
N TRP A 403 0.56 -10.21 -2.35
CA TRP A 403 0.86 -11.19 -3.41
C TRP A 403 1.11 -12.62 -2.89
N GLY A 404 1.75 -12.79 -1.72
CA GLY A 404 2.03 -14.10 -1.10
C GLY A 404 0.85 -14.78 -0.39
N SER A 405 -0.34 -14.17 -0.38
CA SER A 405 -1.53 -14.67 0.32
C SER A 405 -2.47 -15.51 -0.56
N LEU A 406 -3.38 -16.27 0.06
CA LEU A 406 -4.38 -17.06 -0.67
C LEU A 406 -5.42 -16.20 -1.40
N GLU A 407 -5.73 -15.00 -0.89
CA GLU A 407 -6.66 -14.06 -1.54
C GLU A 407 -5.93 -13.13 -2.55
N GLY A 408 -4.60 -13.13 -2.54
CA GLY A 408 -3.73 -12.39 -3.45
C GLY A 408 -3.69 -10.87 -3.24
N ARG A 409 -3.23 -10.19 -4.29
CA ARG A 409 -2.96 -8.74 -4.34
C ARG A 409 -4.13 -7.87 -3.89
N TYR A 410 -3.84 -6.80 -3.17
CA TYR A 410 -4.82 -5.81 -2.72
C TYR A 410 -5.59 -5.15 -3.87
N SER A 411 -4.98 -4.98 -5.05
CA SER A 411 -5.68 -4.55 -6.27
C SER A 411 -6.84 -5.47 -6.70
N LYS A 412 -6.86 -6.72 -6.24
CA LYS A 412 -7.92 -7.71 -6.53
C LYS A 412 -8.89 -7.95 -5.37
N ARG A 413 -8.56 -7.52 -4.16
CA ARG A 413 -9.35 -7.83 -2.96
C ARG A 413 -10.67 -7.06 -2.94
N SER A 414 -11.69 -7.66 -2.34
CA SER A 414 -12.87 -6.94 -1.87
C SER A 414 -12.54 -6.17 -0.58
N TYR A 415 -13.30 -5.11 -0.28
CA TYR A 415 -13.09 -4.29 0.92
C TYR A 415 -12.97 -5.12 2.20
N ALA A 416 -13.85 -6.11 2.41
CA ALA A 416 -13.79 -6.98 3.59
C ALA A 416 -12.50 -7.81 3.66
N SER A 417 -12.03 -8.38 2.54
CA SER A 417 -10.78 -9.14 2.48
C SER A 417 -9.54 -8.23 2.61
N PHE A 418 -9.62 -6.99 2.17
CA PHE A 418 -8.59 -5.97 2.38
C PHE A 418 -8.50 -5.56 3.86
N VAL A 419 -9.62 -5.15 4.47
CA VAL A 419 -9.70 -4.78 5.89
C VAL A 419 -9.28 -5.92 6.81
N GLN A 420 -9.65 -7.17 6.49
CA GLN A 420 -9.19 -8.34 7.25
C GLN A 420 -7.65 -8.46 7.23
N SER A 421 -7.00 -8.16 6.11
CA SER A 421 -5.53 -8.13 6.05
C SER A 421 -4.95 -6.97 6.84
N MET A 422 -5.50 -5.76 6.73
CA MET A 422 -5.01 -4.61 7.50
C MET A 422 -5.11 -4.87 9.02
N ARG A 423 -6.26 -5.38 9.48
CA ARG A 423 -6.50 -5.79 10.88
C ARG A 423 -5.56 -6.88 11.35
N HIS A 424 -5.32 -7.90 10.54
CA HIS A 424 -4.39 -8.96 10.90
C HIS A 424 -2.95 -8.43 11.03
N ASN A 425 -2.51 -7.67 10.03
CA ASN A 425 -1.12 -7.31 9.85
C ASN A 425 -0.65 -6.21 10.81
N TRP A 426 -1.43 -5.14 11.00
CA TRP A 426 -0.99 -3.94 11.75
C TRP A 426 -2.11 -3.18 12.47
N ALA A 427 -3.29 -3.08 11.88
CA ALA A 427 -4.34 -2.18 12.36
C ALA A 427 -4.99 -2.61 13.69
N TYR A 428 -4.69 -3.83 14.18
CA TYR A 428 -5.04 -4.23 15.55
C TYR A 428 -4.37 -3.36 16.62
N LEU A 429 -3.20 -2.77 16.32
CA LEU A 429 -2.51 -1.83 17.21
C LEU A 429 -3.31 -0.51 17.33
N VAL A 430 -3.86 -0.05 16.21
CA VAL A 430 -4.61 1.22 16.07
C VAL A 430 -6.04 1.09 16.57
N GLU A 431 -6.79 0.07 16.13
CA GLU A 431 -8.16 -0.21 16.60
C GLU A 431 -8.20 -0.68 18.06
N GLY A 432 -7.08 -1.24 18.56
CA GLY A 432 -6.92 -1.72 19.93
C GLY A 432 -6.33 -0.71 20.93
N ASP A 433 -6.04 0.53 20.51
CA ASP A 433 -5.43 1.59 21.33
C ASP A 433 -4.09 1.20 21.99
N GLN A 434 -3.24 0.46 21.26
CA GLN A 434 -2.01 -0.15 21.80
C GLN A 434 -0.74 0.65 21.49
N SER A 435 -0.60 1.14 20.26
CA SER A 435 0.56 1.90 19.77
C SER A 435 0.19 2.62 18.48
N PRO A 436 0.83 3.76 18.14
CA PRO A 436 0.59 4.41 16.86
C PRO A 436 1.12 3.57 15.70
N VAL A 437 0.37 3.54 14.60
CA VAL A 437 0.86 3.03 13.31
C VAL A 437 0.70 4.12 12.26
N TRP A 438 1.84 4.54 11.70
CA TRP A 438 1.93 5.46 10.58
C TRP A 438 1.98 4.63 9.28
N VAL A 439 1.11 4.93 8.32
CA VAL A 439 1.19 4.30 6.99
C VAL A 439 2.21 5.04 6.13
N GLY A 440 3.50 4.89 6.47
CA GLY A 440 4.60 5.73 5.98
C GLY A 440 4.85 5.70 4.47
N GLU A 441 4.39 4.65 3.80
CA GLU A 441 4.28 4.60 2.34
C GLU A 441 2.96 3.98 1.86
N PHE A 442 2.31 4.72 0.96
CA PHE A 442 1.34 4.23 0.01
C PHE A 442 1.33 5.15 -1.21
N GLY A 443 0.93 4.63 -2.37
CA GLY A 443 0.87 5.41 -3.61
C GLY A 443 -0.02 4.78 -4.67
N ALA A 444 -0.30 5.54 -5.74
CA ALA A 444 -1.06 5.09 -6.91
C ALA A 444 -0.76 6.01 -8.11
N PRO A 445 -0.88 5.53 -9.36
CA PRO A 445 -0.55 6.31 -10.54
C PRO A 445 -1.66 7.31 -10.91
N HIS A 446 -1.30 8.49 -11.40
CA HIS A 446 -2.23 9.51 -11.91
C HIS A 446 -3.12 9.01 -13.06
N GLN A 447 -2.70 7.95 -13.77
CA GLN A 447 -3.53 7.20 -14.74
C GLN A 447 -3.75 5.76 -14.24
N PRO A 448 -4.75 5.53 -13.38
CA PRO A 448 -5.00 4.22 -12.77
C PRO A 448 -5.71 3.25 -13.70
N ASN A 449 -5.40 1.96 -13.54
CA ASN A 449 -6.24 0.86 -14.02
C ASN A 449 -7.34 0.49 -12.98
N ILE A 450 -8.29 -0.37 -13.35
CA ILE A 450 -9.39 -0.81 -12.47
C ILE A 450 -8.86 -1.46 -11.18
N GLY A 451 -7.74 -2.19 -11.24
CA GLY A 451 -7.08 -2.78 -10.07
C GLY A 451 -6.45 -1.74 -9.15
N ASP A 452 -5.77 -0.73 -9.70
CA ASP A 452 -5.19 0.38 -8.91
C ASP A 452 -6.30 1.14 -8.18
N ALA A 453 -7.37 1.51 -8.91
CA ALA A 453 -8.52 2.21 -8.34
C ALA A 453 -9.27 1.37 -7.29
N ASN A 454 -9.38 0.05 -7.47
CA ASN A 454 -9.97 -0.83 -6.44
C ASN A 454 -9.13 -0.84 -5.16
N TYR A 455 -7.81 -0.98 -5.25
CA TYR A 455 -6.92 -0.91 -4.08
C TYR A 455 -7.00 0.47 -3.41
N TRP A 456 -6.93 1.56 -4.19
CA TRP A 456 -6.95 2.93 -3.68
C TRP A 456 -8.24 3.23 -2.91
N ASN A 457 -9.40 2.93 -3.50
CA ASN A 457 -10.70 3.10 -2.87
C ASN A 457 -10.84 2.29 -1.57
N ASN A 458 -10.27 1.08 -1.52
CA ASN A 458 -10.27 0.26 -0.30
C ASN A 458 -9.35 0.86 0.79
N LEU A 459 -8.16 1.35 0.42
CA LEU A 459 -7.22 1.97 1.35
C LEU A 459 -7.75 3.31 1.89
N MET A 460 -8.11 4.26 1.02
CA MET A 460 -8.59 5.60 1.42
C MET A 460 -9.80 5.50 2.35
N ARG A 461 -10.76 4.63 2.02
CA ARG A 461 -11.90 4.34 2.88
C ARG A 461 -11.48 3.81 4.25
N TYR A 462 -10.52 2.89 4.32
CA TYR A 462 -10.07 2.33 5.59
C TYR A 462 -9.27 3.33 6.44
N LEU A 463 -8.33 4.07 5.85
CA LEU A 463 -7.56 5.11 6.55
C LEU A 463 -8.47 6.22 7.10
N LYS A 464 -9.52 6.61 6.35
CA LYS A 464 -10.54 7.57 6.80
C LYS A 464 -11.41 7.00 7.94
N VAL A 465 -11.72 5.70 7.90
CA VAL A 465 -12.52 5.00 8.92
C VAL A 465 -11.78 4.83 10.25
N ILE A 466 -10.50 4.44 10.22
CA ILE A 466 -9.68 4.32 11.44
C ILE A 466 -8.99 5.64 11.82
N ASP A 467 -9.19 6.71 11.04
CA ASP A 467 -8.54 8.01 11.23
C ASP A 467 -7.01 7.86 11.37
N ALA A 468 -6.37 7.33 10.33
CA ALA A 468 -4.96 6.95 10.35
C ALA A 468 -4.00 8.13 10.09
N ASP A 469 -2.78 7.96 10.59
CA ASP A 469 -1.58 8.74 10.27
C ASP A 469 -0.94 8.16 9.00
N PHE A 470 -0.46 8.98 8.06
CA PHE A 470 -0.05 8.49 6.74
C PHE A 470 1.16 9.21 6.11
N GLY A 471 1.79 8.56 5.13
CA GLY A 471 2.87 9.08 4.30
C GLY A 471 2.67 8.71 2.83
N TYR A 472 2.36 9.70 1.98
CA TYR A 472 2.16 9.47 0.56
C TYR A 472 3.51 9.36 -0.18
N TRP A 473 3.64 8.40 -1.10
CA TRP A 473 4.74 8.30 -2.06
C TRP A 473 4.27 8.77 -3.45
N ALA A 474 4.73 9.90 -3.99
CA ALA A 474 5.69 10.88 -3.45
C ALA A 474 5.40 12.28 -4.02
N VAL A 475 6.07 13.33 -3.53
CA VAL A 475 5.96 14.67 -4.13
C VAL A 475 6.58 14.70 -5.53
N ASN A 476 7.79 14.13 -5.67
CA ASN A 476 8.68 14.22 -6.82
C ASN A 476 7.98 13.98 -8.19
N PRO A 477 8.13 14.88 -9.19
CA PRO A 477 7.62 14.68 -10.55
C PRO A 477 8.44 13.69 -11.38
N ARG A 478 9.70 13.42 -11.00
CA ARG A 478 10.69 12.70 -11.80
C ARG A 478 11.52 11.73 -10.97
N LYS A 479 11.84 10.57 -11.57
CA LYS A 479 12.82 9.61 -11.00
C LYS A 479 14.23 10.00 -11.42
N PRO A 480 15.26 9.83 -10.55
CA PRO A 480 16.63 10.21 -10.91
C PRO A 480 17.16 9.37 -12.08
N LYS A 481 16.79 8.08 -12.09
CA LYS A 481 17.09 7.16 -13.19
C LYS A 481 16.30 7.52 -14.45
N ASP A 482 17.02 7.70 -15.55
CA ASP A 482 16.50 8.00 -16.90
C ASP A 482 15.61 9.26 -16.99
N ASN A 483 15.52 10.08 -15.93
CA ASN A 483 14.66 11.26 -15.79
C ASN A 483 13.20 11.03 -16.24
N VAL A 484 12.65 9.84 -15.95
CA VAL A 484 11.27 9.47 -16.33
C VAL A 484 10.25 10.11 -15.38
N LYS A 485 9.08 10.50 -15.91
CA LYS A 485 7.98 11.03 -15.07
C LYS A 485 7.57 9.98 -14.03
N GLU A 486 7.61 10.37 -12.77
CA GLU A 486 7.05 9.56 -11.69
C GLU A 486 5.54 9.51 -11.88
N THR A 487 5.00 8.31 -12.04
CA THR A 487 3.55 8.15 -12.26
C THR A 487 2.77 8.47 -11.00
N TYR A 488 3.41 8.41 -9.83
CA TYR A 488 2.84 8.66 -8.50
C TYR A 488 3.02 10.12 -8.03
N ALA A 489 3.56 11.03 -8.84
CA ALA A 489 3.86 12.42 -8.44
C ALA A 489 2.63 13.20 -7.92
N LEU A 490 2.86 14.17 -7.02
CA LEU A 490 1.86 15.16 -6.59
C LEU A 490 2.09 16.58 -7.13
N VAL A 491 3.25 16.85 -7.74
CA VAL A 491 3.50 18.07 -8.52
C VAL A 491 3.94 17.73 -9.95
N GLU A 492 3.82 18.69 -10.85
CA GLU A 492 4.35 18.63 -12.21
C GLU A 492 5.86 18.98 -12.25
N ASP A 493 6.47 18.91 -13.43
CA ASP A 493 7.92 19.08 -13.64
C ASP A 493 8.49 20.43 -13.16
N ASP A 494 7.65 21.43 -12.89
CA ASP A 494 8.04 22.75 -12.36
C ASP A 494 8.24 22.77 -10.83
N TRP A 495 7.94 21.66 -10.15
CA TRP A 495 7.96 21.49 -8.68
C TRP A 495 7.03 22.43 -7.90
N VAL A 496 6.04 23.05 -8.55
CA VAL A 496 5.11 24.02 -7.95
C VAL A 496 3.65 23.74 -8.32
N THR A 497 3.38 23.36 -9.56
CA THR A 497 2.01 23.10 -10.04
C THR A 497 1.50 21.75 -9.50
N PRO A 498 0.40 21.71 -8.73
CA PRO A 498 -0.10 20.47 -8.14
C PRO A 498 -0.80 19.56 -9.17
N VAL A 499 -0.61 18.25 -9.04
CA VAL A 499 -1.36 17.23 -9.81
C VAL A 499 -2.73 17.03 -9.16
N LEU A 500 -3.71 17.80 -9.63
CA LEU A 500 -5.09 17.76 -9.13
C LEU A 500 -5.87 16.62 -9.79
N ASP A 501 -5.88 15.44 -9.16
CA ASP A 501 -6.63 14.26 -9.59
C ASP A 501 -7.34 13.55 -8.41
N TYR A 502 -7.85 12.34 -8.66
CA TYR A 502 -8.51 11.48 -7.67
C TYR A 502 -7.69 11.23 -6.40
N ARG A 503 -6.36 11.17 -6.51
CA ARG A 503 -5.45 10.94 -5.38
C ARG A 503 -5.41 12.16 -4.49
N MET A 504 -5.19 13.33 -5.09
CA MET A 504 -5.18 14.60 -4.37
C MET A 504 -6.54 14.90 -3.73
N LYS A 505 -7.65 14.60 -4.40
CA LYS A 505 -9.01 14.68 -3.83
C LYS A 505 -9.11 13.87 -2.53
N ASP A 506 -8.81 12.58 -2.58
CA ASP A 506 -9.01 11.67 -1.45
C ASP A 506 -8.02 11.93 -0.30
N ILE A 507 -6.77 12.30 -0.61
CA ILE A 507 -5.77 12.74 0.37
C ILE A 507 -6.27 13.99 1.11
N VAL A 508 -6.77 14.99 0.38
CA VAL A 508 -7.32 16.22 0.97
C VAL A 508 -8.58 15.94 1.80
N GLU A 509 -9.40 14.95 1.44
CA GLU A 509 -10.52 14.50 2.29
C GLU A 509 -10.06 13.85 3.61
N ILE A 510 -8.88 13.23 3.68
CA ILE A 510 -8.34 12.62 4.91
C ILE A 510 -7.57 13.66 5.75
N MET A 511 -6.91 14.62 5.11
CA MET A 511 -6.27 15.78 5.77
C MET A 511 -7.30 16.71 6.46
N ARG A 512 -8.55 16.73 5.99
CA ARG A 512 -9.63 17.60 6.48
C ARG A 512 -10.69 16.86 7.30
N ALA A 513 -10.39 15.63 7.74
CA ALA A 513 -11.24 14.77 8.57
C ALA A 513 -10.60 14.48 9.93
#